data_AF-A0A2E0FB92-F1
#
_entry.id   AF-A0A2E0FB92-F1
#
_cell.length_a   1.000
_cell.length_b   1.000
_cell.length_c   1.000
_cell.angle_alpha   90.00
_cell.angle_beta   90.00
_cell.angle_gamma   90.00
#
_symmetry.space_group_name_H-M   'P 1'
#
loop_
_entity.id
_entity.type
_entity.pdbx_description
1 polymer ?
#
loop_
_entity_poly.entity_id
_entity_poly.type
_entity_poly.pdbx_seq_one_letter_code
_entity_poly.pdbx_strand_id
1 'polypeptide(L)'
;MKIKNILFFIIIISSCDMSSDLSIGGNISGDVQFNSESSSTGIGGSMARFTIKGEYLYTVDSDNLKTFDIKERKNPEIKSEVSLGWGVETIFPYGENLFIGAQSGMHIYSLENKEEPLWLSTYEHLTSCDPVVVQDDFAFVTLRGGTECFGFNNQLDIVDVSNLKDPKLFKTYDMINPHGLGIDGNCLFISEGDYGLKMFDITNLEDIKLTKHFEDLSSLDVIPYQGILMVIGGDGFHQYSYDCENTEISYISTIPIERL
;
A
#
# COMPACT_ATOMS: atom_id res chain seq x y z
N MET A 1 26.07 2.52 -75.07
CA MET A 1 26.73 1.72 -74.01
C MET A 1 27.02 2.62 -72.82
N LYS A 2 26.10 2.70 -71.84
CA LYS A 2 26.26 3.40 -70.55
C LYS A 2 25.37 2.71 -69.50
N ILE A 3 26.04 2.09 -68.54
CA ILE A 3 25.76 1.86 -67.11
C ILE A 3 24.27 1.82 -66.68
N LYS A 4 23.81 0.62 -66.28
CA LYS A 4 22.63 0.41 -65.42
C LYS A 4 23.11 0.40 -63.97
N ASN A 5 22.70 1.38 -63.17
CA ASN A 5 22.86 1.35 -61.72
C ASN A 5 21.53 0.97 -61.06
N ILE A 6 21.65 -0.03 -60.20
CA ILE A 6 20.66 -0.60 -59.28
C ILE A 6 20.31 0.44 -58.21
N LEU A 7 19.02 0.61 -57.93
CA LEU A 7 18.55 1.24 -56.69
C LEU A 7 17.59 0.27 -56.00
N PHE A 8 18.05 -0.30 -54.89
CA PHE A 8 17.25 -1.10 -53.96
C PHE A 8 16.59 -0.13 -52.97
N PHE A 9 15.27 -0.07 -52.94
CA PHE A 9 14.53 0.73 -51.97
C PHE A 9 14.45 -0.07 -50.65
N ILE A 10 15.15 0.40 -49.62
CA ILE A 10 15.02 -0.11 -48.25
C ILE A 10 13.83 0.62 -47.62
N ILE A 11 12.77 -0.12 -47.32
CA ILE A 11 11.62 0.35 -46.55
C ILE A 11 12.01 0.26 -45.07
N ILE A 12 12.24 1.42 -44.44
CA ILE A 12 12.37 1.54 -42.98
C ILE A 12 10.97 1.81 -42.44
N ILE A 13 10.36 0.80 -41.80
CA ILE A 13 9.13 0.98 -41.03
C ILE A 13 9.53 1.57 -39.68
N SER A 14 9.40 2.88 -39.54
CA SER A 14 9.36 3.54 -38.24
C SER A 14 7.90 3.55 -37.80
N SER A 15 7.58 2.76 -36.78
CA SER A 15 6.27 2.76 -36.14
C SER A 15 6.06 4.10 -35.41
N CYS A 16 5.01 4.81 -35.78
CA CYS A 16 4.46 5.90 -34.98
C CYS A 16 3.64 5.28 -33.84
N ASP A 17 4.02 5.57 -32.59
CA ASP A 17 3.11 5.42 -31.46
C ASP A 17 2.07 6.53 -31.53
N MET A 18 0.81 6.13 -31.74
CA MET A 18 -0.33 7.03 -31.69
C MET A 18 -1.00 6.86 -30.33
N SER A 19 -0.67 7.75 -29.39
CA SER A 19 -1.46 7.95 -28.17
C SER A 19 -2.78 8.61 -28.54
N SER A 20 -3.89 7.98 -28.18
CA SER A 20 -5.23 8.54 -28.33
C SER A 20 -5.46 9.62 -27.28
N ASP A 21 -5.28 10.89 -27.65
CA ASP A 21 -5.70 12.02 -26.84
C ASP A 21 -7.23 12.18 -26.89
N LEU A 22 -7.86 12.14 -25.72
CA LEU A 22 -9.26 12.45 -25.51
C LEU A 22 -9.43 13.98 -25.59
N SER A 23 -9.95 14.47 -26.72
CA SER A 23 -10.23 15.90 -26.89
C SER A 23 -11.47 16.34 -26.11
N ILE A 24 -11.28 17.01 -24.97
CA ILE A 24 -12.33 17.81 -24.32
C ILE A 24 -12.30 19.20 -24.95
N GLY A 25 -13.29 19.47 -25.81
CA GLY A 25 -13.50 20.79 -26.39
C GLY A 25 -13.97 21.80 -25.34
N GLY A 26 -13.09 22.71 -24.95
CA GLY A 26 -13.41 23.86 -24.12
C GLY A 26 -12.25 24.87 -24.12
N ASN A 27 -12.44 26.01 -24.77
CA ASN A 27 -11.49 27.12 -24.78
C ASN A 27 -11.28 27.68 -23.37
N ILE A 28 -10.16 27.35 -22.72
CA ILE A 28 -9.61 28.11 -21.60
C ILE A 28 -8.14 28.37 -21.92
N SER A 29 -7.87 29.59 -22.36
CA SER A 29 -6.52 30.11 -22.56
C SER A 29 -5.90 30.44 -21.20
N GLY A 30 -5.21 29.46 -20.62
CA GLY A 30 -4.30 29.63 -19.50
C GLY A 30 -3.27 28.52 -19.59
N ASP A 31 -2.01 28.85 -19.83
CA ASP A 31 -0.89 27.91 -19.80
C ASP A 31 -0.88 27.23 -18.42
N VAL A 32 -1.35 25.98 -18.36
CA VAL A 32 -1.12 25.12 -17.21
C VAL A 32 0.32 24.63 -17.35
N GLN A 33 1.24 25.42 -16.82
CA GLN A 33 2.62 25.03 -16.66
C GLN A 33 2.66 23.91 -15.59
N PHE A 34 2.67 22.66 -16.05
CA PHE A 34 2.93 21.52 -15.19
C PHE A 34 4.39 21.57 -14.74
N ASN A 35 4.64 22.24 -13.62
CA ASN A 35 5.90 22.07 -12.89
C ASN A 35 5.95 20.62 -12.40
N SER A 36 6.72 19.79 -13.10
CA SER A 36 7.00 18.39 -12.75
C SER A 36 8.00 18.28 -11.60
N GLU A 37 7.79 19.04 -10.51
CA GLU A 37 8.64 19.03 -9.31
C GLU A 37 7.87 18.63 -8.04
N SER A 38 6.97 17.66 -8.18
CA SER A 38 6.75 16.70 -7.11
C SER A 38 6.74 15.31 -7.72
N SER A 39 7.77 14.52 -7.44
CA SER A 39 7.74 13.08 -7.69
C SER A 39 6.79 12.43 -6.66
N SER A 40 5.51 12.79 -6.72
CA SER A 40 4.47 12.20 -5.89
C SER A 40 4.30 10.76 -6.34
N THR A 41 4.93 9.85 -5.63
CA THR A 41 4.64 8.41 -5.75
C THR A 41 3.22 8.16 -5.23
N GLY A 42 2.60 7.07 -5.68
CA GLY A 42 1.33 6.63 -5.10
C GLY A 42 1.50 6.19 -3.63
N ILE A 43 0.38 6.08 -2.92
CA ILE A 43 0.31 5.43 -1.61
C ILE A 43 -0.16 3.98 -1.80
N GLY A 44 0.54 3.04 -1.16
CA GLY A 44 0.11 1.64 -1.12
C GLY A 44 -0.95 1.43 -0.03
N GLY A 45 -1.85 0.48 -0.25
CA GLY A 45 -2.73 -0.03 0.80
C GLY A 45 -1.98 -0.95 1.75
N SER A 46 -2.69 -1.44 2.77
CA SER A 46 -2.07 -2.29 3.79
C SER A 46 -1.67 -3.66 3.27
N MET A 47 -2.27 -4.10 2.16
CA MET A 47 -1.93 -5.33 1.46
C MET A 47 -0.85 -5.15 0.38
N ALA A 48 -0.15 -4.00 0.34
CA ALA A 48 0.85 -3.73 -0.68
C ALA A 48 2.03 -4.71 -0.61
N ARG A 49 2.49 -5.16 -1.78
CA ARG A 49 3.69 -6.00 -1.95
C ARG A 49 4.88 -5.26 -2.56
N PHE A 50 4.72 -3.99 -2.84
CA PHE A 50 5.79 -3.12 -3.27
C PHE A 50 5.54 -1.70 -2.82
N THR A 51 6.61 -0.93 -2.71
CA THR A 51 6.53 0.48 -2.37
C THR A 51 7.70 1.25 -2.95
N ILE A 52 7.52 2.56 -3.14
CA ILE A 52 8.56 3.45 -3.65
C ILE A 52 8.97 4.42 -2.55
N LYS A 53 10.27 4.56 -2.32
CA LYS A 53 10.86 5.58 -1.45
C LYS A 53 11.99 6.28 -2.20
N GLY A 54 11.74 7.52 -2.63
CA GLY A 54 12.69 8.28 -3.45
C GLY A 54 12.85 7.66 -4.84
N GLU A 55 14.09 7.36 -5.24
CA GLU A 55 14.43 6.74 -6.53
C GLU A 55 14.52 5.20 -6.45
N TYR A 56 13.97 4.57 -5.40
CA TYR A 56 14.02 3.12 -5.21
C TYR A 56 12.63 2.50 -5.07
N LEU A 57 12.43 1.38 -5.76
CA LEU A 57 11.29 0.47 -5.62
C LEU A 57 11.71 -0.73 -4.78
N TYR A 58 10.99 -0.98 -3.70
CA TYR A 58 11.15 -2.15 -2.84
C TYR A 58 9.99 -3.09 -3.10
N THR A 59 10.26 -4.37 -3.34
CA THR A 59 9.23 -5.39 -3.58
C THR A 59 9.45 -6.57 -2.68
N VAL A 60 8.37 -7.19 -2.21
CA VAL A 60 8.42 -8.46 -1.49
C VAL A 60 7.71 -9.56 -2.26
N ASP A 61 8.41 -10.67 -2.49
CA ASP A 61 7.81 -11.95 -2.90
C ASP A 61 7.59 -12.84 -1.66
N SER A 62 7.44 -14.15 -1.82
CA SER A 62 7.13 -15.07 -0.71
C SER A 62 8.19 -15.10 0.37
N ASP A 63 9.43 -14.75 0.03
CA ASP A 63 10.59 -14.99 0.88
C ASP A 63 11.75 -14.00 0.72
N ASN A 64 11.64 -13.04 -0.20
CA ASN A 64 12.72 -12.11 -0.51
C ASN A 64 12.21 -10.66 -0.59
N LEU A 65 13.04 -9.74 -0.09
CA LEU A 65 12.99 -8.32 -0.36
C LEU A 65 13.94 -8.01 -1.51
N LYS A 66 13.42 -7.43 -2.59
CA LYS A 66 14.20 -6.96 -3.73
C LYS A 66 14.17 -5.44 -3.81
N THR A 67 15.33 -4.85 -4.03
CA THR A 67 15.48 -3.40 -4.22
C THR A 67 15.84 -3.11 -5.66
N PHE A 68 15.10 -2.20 -6.28
CA PHE A 68 15.37 -1.72 -7.63
C PHE A 68 15.66 -0.22 -7.60
N ASP A 69 16.74 0.21 -8.23
CA ASP A 69 16.94 1.60 -8.63
C ASP A 69 16.02 1.90 -9.82
N ILE A 70 15.17 2.92 -9.67
CA ILE A 70 14.19 3.36 -10.67
C ILE A 70 14.47 4.78 -11.17
N LYS A 71 15.68 5.30 -10.98
CA LYS A 71 16.10 6.60 -11.49
C LYS A 71 15.89 6.70 -13.00
N GLU A 72 16.29 5.66 -13.72
CA GLU A 72 15.95 5.50 -15.14
C GLU A 72 14.69 4.68 -15.30
N ARG A 73 13.54 5.36 -15.35
CA ARG A 73 12.18 4.76 -15.32
C ARG A 73 11.93 3.67 -16.36
N LYS A 74 12.62 3.73 -17.51
CA LYS A 74 12.49 2.74 -18.60
C LYS A 74 13.42 1.54 -18.45
N ASN A 75 14.38 1.60 -17.53
CA ASN A 75 15.37 0.57 -17.28
C ASN A 75 15.69 0.46 -15.77
N PRO A 76 14.76 -0.07 -14.95
CA PRO A 76 15.03 -0.34 -13.55
C PRO A 76 16.19 -1.32 -13.37
N GLU A 77 17.06 -1.06 -12.39
CA GLU A 77 18.21 -1.91 -12.08
C GLU A 77 18.04 -2.57 -10.72
N ILE A 78 18.19 -3.90 -10.62
CA ILE A 78 18.21 -4.59 -9.34
C ILE A 78 19.50 -4.27 -8.57
N LYS A 79 19.37 -3.89 -7.30
CA LYS A 79 20.47 -3.44 -6.44
C LYS A 79 20.79 -4.45 -5.35
N SER A 80 19.75 -5.04 -4.74
CA SER A 80 19.90 -6.05 -3.70
C SER A 80 18.73 -7.02 -3.70
N GLU A 81 19.00 -8.21 -3.15
CA GLU A 81 18.02 -9.24 -2.82
C GLU A 81 18.37 -9.78 -1.43
N VAL A 82 17.46 -9.60 -0.48
CA VAL A 82 17.62 -9.99 0.92
C VAL A 82 16.59 -11.08 1.22
N SER A 83 17.06 -12.22 1.70
CA SER A 83 16.16 -13.29 2.16
C SER A 83 15.52 -12.88 3.49
N LEU A 84 14.19 -12.92 3.52
CA LEU A 84 13.35 -12.57 4.67
C LEU A 84 12.93 -13.81 5.48
N GLY A 85 13.12 -15.01 4.92
CA GLY A 85 12.48 -16.22 5.42
C GLY A 85 11.11 -16.43 4.77
N TRP A 86 10.34 -17.40 5.22
CA TRP A 86 9.10 -17.82 4.55
C TRP A 86 7.90 -16.98 4.99
N GLY A 87 6.87 -16.93 4.15
CA GLY A 87 5.55 -16.42 4.53
C GLY A 87 5.48 -14.90 4.55
N VAL A 88 6.19 -14.21 3.66
CA VAL A 88 6.13 -12.75 3.53
C VAL A 88 4.86 -12.33 2.77
N GLU A 89 4.17 -11.32 3.30
CA GLU A 89 2.83 -10.95 2.84
C GLU A 89 2.73 -9.50 2.39
N THR A 90 3.28 -8.56 3.16
CA THR A 90 3.08 -7.12 2.95
C THR A 90 4.36 -6.33 3.16
N ILE A 91 4.42 -5.12 2.59
CA ILE A 91 5.49 -4.15 2.81
C ILE A 91 4.89 -2.75 2.97
N PHE A 92 5.25 -2.08 4.06
CA PHE A 92 4.80 -0.74 4.38
C PHE A 92 6.01 0.17 4.68
N PRO A 93 6.22 1.26 3.92
CA PRO A 93 7.28 2.21 4.24
C PRO A 93 6.81 3.19 5.33
N TYR A 94 7.67 3.47 6.32
CA TYR A 94 7.43 4.58 7.24
C TYR A 94 8.75 5.19 7.71
N GLY A 95 8.86 6.52 7.63
CA GLY A 95 10.14 7.21 7.83
C GLY A 95 11.22 6.67 6.89
N GLU A 96 12.41 6.41 7.42
CA GLU A 96 13.52 5.75 6.70
C GLU A 96 13.57 4.24 7.01
N ASN A 97 12.42 3.57 7.10
CA ASN A 97 12.34 2.14 7.38
C ASN A 97 11.25 1.45 6.54
N LEU A 98 11.37 0.13 6.42
CA LEU A 98 10.38 -0.78 5.88
C LEU A 98 9.87 -1.69 6.99
N PHE A 99 8.55 -1.85 7.05
CA PHE A 99 7.87 -2.78 7.92
C PHE A 99 7.26 -3.86 7.02
N ILE A 100 7.66 -5.11 7.24
CA ILE A 100 7.31 -6.23 6.38
C ILE A 100 6.48 -7.20 7.20
N GLY A 101 5.20 -7.32 6.86
CA GLY A 101 4.32 -8.32 7.47
C GLY A 101 4.64 -9.69 6.92
N ALA A 102 4.83 -10.65 7.82
CA ALA A 102 5.04 -12.05 7.51
C ALA A 102 4.31 -12.94 8.52
N GLN A 103 4.10 -14.20 8.16
CA GLN A 103 3.43 -15.18 9.01
C GLN A 103 4.16 -15.44 10.33
N SER A 104 5.45 -15.12 10.42
CA SER A 104 6.24 -15.26 11.64
C SER A 104 6.27 -14.01 12.52
N GLY A 105 5.82 -12.87 12.00
CA GLY A 105 6.00 -11.58 12.65
C GLY A 105 6.12 -10.42 11.68
N MET A 106 6.35 -9.25 12.25
CA MET A 106 6.69 -8.04 11.51
C MET A 106 8.21 -7.84 11.51
N HIS A 107 8.83 -7.91 10.34
CA HIS A 107 10.25 -7.60 10.17
C HIS A 107 10.45 -6.09 9.94
N ILE A 108 11.45 -5.51 10.60
CA ILE A 108 11.79 -4.09 10.47
C ILE A 108 13.16 -3.96 9.82
N TYR A 109 13.21 -3.24 8.70
CA TYR A 109 14.45 -2.97 7.95
C TYR A 109 14.70 -1.47 7.86
N SER A 110 15.96 -1.05 8.08
CA SER A 110 16.41 0.31 7.86
C SER A 110 16.68 0.59 6.39
N LEU A 111 16.32 1.80 5.96
CA LEU A 111 16.65 2.39 4.66
C LEU A 111 17.77 3.43 4.75
N GLU A 112 18.62 3.38 5.80
CA GLU A 112 19.83 4.22 5.88
C GLU A 112 20.73 4.01 4.65
N ASN A 113 20.91 2.75 4.23
CA ASN A 113 21.33 2.41 2.88
C ASN A 113 20.09 2.04 2.04
N LYS A 114 19.70 2.93 1.12
CA LYS A 114 18.53 2.72 0.27
C LYS A 114 18.72 1.58 -0.75
N GLU A 115 19.95 1.26 -1.14
CA GLU A 115 20.23 0.18 -2.10
C GLU A 115 20.17 -1.21 -1.48
N GLU A 116 20.52 -1.31 -0.20
CA GLU A 116 20.64 -2.56 0.56
C GLU A 116 20.03 -2.37 1.95
N PRO A 117 18.71 -2.59 2.11
CA PRO A 117 18.03 -2.47 3.39
C PRO A 117 18.63 -3.39 4.45
N LEU A 118 18.80 -2.87 5.66
CA LEU A 118 19.45 -3.59 6.77
C LEU A 118 18.43 -4.01 7.82
N TRP A 119 18.43 -5.30 8.18
CA TRP A 119 17.56 -5.81 9.24
C TRP A 119 17.87 -5.12 10.57
N LEU A 120 16.82 -4.67 11.27
CA LEU A 120 16.90 -4.06 12.61
C LEU A 120 16.40 -5.01 13.70
N SER A 121 15.19 -5.55 13.53
CA SER A 121 14.55 -6.48 14.45
C SER A 121 13.38 -7.20 13.79
N THR A 122 12.81 -8.15 14.52
CA THR A 122 11.53 -8.79 14.20
C THR A 122 10.66 -8.72 15.45
N TYR A 123 9.43 -8.24 15.31
CA TYR A 123 8.38 -8.44 16.31
C TYR A 123 7.68 -9.75 16.00
N GLU A 124 7.93 -10.78 16.81
CA GLU A 124 7.28 -12.09 16.66
C GLU A 124 5.88 -12.06 17.29
N HIS A 125 4.88 -12.53 16.54
CA HIS A 125 3.52 -12.77 17.04
C HIS A 125 3.07 -14.18 16.70
N LEU A 126 1.84 -14.54 17.13
CA LEU A 126 1.23 -15.80 16.73
C LEU A 126 1.03 -15.83 15.21
N THR A 127 1.30 -16.96 14.57
CA THR A 127 1.20 -17.10 13.11
C THR A 127 -0.15 -16.62 12.58
N SER A 128 -0.14 -15.61 11.72
CA SER A 128 -1.35 -15.04 11.10
C SER A 128 -1.00 -14.27 9.81
N CYS A 129 -2.01 -13.95 9.00
CA CYS A 129 -1.82 -13.40 7.65
C CYS A 129 -2.13 -11.89 7.66
N ASP A 130 -1.16 -11.05 8.00
CA ASP A 130 -1.47 -9.77 8.60
C ASP A 130 -0.83 -8.58 7.86
N PRO A 131 -1.64 -7.64 7.39
CA PRO A 131 -1.13 -6.36 6.95
C PRO A 131 -0.65 -5.52 8.13
N VAL A 132 0.35 -4.69 7.84
CA VAL A 132 0.97 -3.76 8.80
C VAL A 132 0.82 -2.35 8.25
N VAL A 133 0.33 -1.43 9.09
CA VAL A 133 0.36 0.02 8.84
C VAL A 133 1.04 0.69 10.02
N VAL A 134 1.91 1.67 9.76
CA VAL A 134 2.66 2.38 10.79
C VAL A 134 2.32 3.86 10.74
N GLN A 135 2.05 4.44 11.91
CA GLN A 135 1.93 5.88 12.10
C GLN A 135 2.64 6.26 13.41
N ASP A 136 3.48 7.29 13.31
CA ASP A 136 4.35 7.77 14.38
C ASP A 136 5.17 6.64 15.03
N ASP A 137 5.00 6.45 16.33
CA ASP A 137 5.71 5.46 17.13
C ASP A 137 4.95 4.12 17.23
N PHE A 138 3.90 3.91 16.45
CA PHE A 138 3.05 2.72 16.55
C PHE A 138 2.83 2.00 15.21
N ALA A 139 2.99 0.69 15.24
CA ALA A 139 2.55 -0.21 14.18
C ALA A 139 1.21 -0.86 14.56
N PHE A 140 0.32 -0.97 13.59
CA PHE A 140 -1.01 -1.55 13.71
C PHE A 140 -1.03 -2.80 12.84
N VAL A 141 -1.30 -3.93 13.48
CA VAL A 141 -1.22 -5.26 12.86
C VAL A 141 -2.55 -5.96 13.10
N THR A 142 -3.26 -6.29 12.03
CA THR A 142 -4.52 -7.04 12.15
C THR A 142 -4.25 -8.53 12.03
N LEU A 143 -4.55 -9.29 13.07
CA LEU A 143 -4.44 -10.74 13.10
C LEU A 143 -5.76 -11.41 12.74
N ARG A 144 -5.75 -12.27 11.72
CA ARG A 144 -6.94 -12.99 11.23
C ARG A 144 -6.85 -14.49 11.47
N GLY A 145 -7.72 -14.98 12.35
CA GLY A 145 -7.88 -16.40 12.65
C GLY A 145 -8.69 -17.18 11.61
N GLY A 146 -8.59 -18.52 11.64
CA GLY A 146 -9.35 -19.42 10.76
C GLY A 146 -8.87 -19.43 9.29
N THR A 147 -7.70 -18.88 9.02
CA THR A 147 -7.07 -18.76 7.69
C THR A 147 -6.05 -19.89 7.47
N GLU A 148 -5.45 -19.92 6.27
CA GLU A 148 -4.30 -20.81 5.97
C GLU A 148 -3.10 -20.57 6.90
N CYS A 149 -3.05 -19.43 7.61
CA CYS A 149 -2.00 -19.10 8.59
C CYS A 149 -2.27 -19.65 10.01
N PHE A 150 -3.28 -20.51 10.22
CA PHE A 150 -3.53 -21.24 11.47
C PHE A 150 -3.77 -20.41 12.75
N GLY A 151 -4.14 -19.13 12.63
CA GLY A 151 -4.51 -18.28 13.77
C GLY A 151 -5.85 -18.68 14.41
N PHE A 152 -6.00 -18.44 15.72
CA PHE A 152 -7.22 -18.75 16.48
C PHE A 152 -8.06 -17.53 16.86
N ASN A 153 -7.48 -16.32 16.81
CA ASN A 153 -8.12 -15.09 17.25
C ASN A 153 -8.20 -14.09 16.09
N ASN A 154 -9.25 -13.28 16.10
CA ASN A 154 -9.38 -12.09 15.26
C ASN A 154 -9.12 -10.88 16.15
N GLN A 155 -8.04 -10.13 15.89
CA GLN A 155 -7.63 -9.03 16.75
C GLN A 155 -6.85 -7.97 15.98
N LEU A 156 -6.75 -6.78 16.57
CA LEU A 156 -5.81 -5.73 16.20
C LEU A 156 -4.78 -5.61 17.31
N ASP A 157 -3.52 -5.82 16.97
CA ASP A 157 -2.39 -5.50 17.84
C ASP A 157 -1.85 -4.11 17.49
N ILE A 158 -1.71 -3.29 18.51
CA ILE A 158 -0.96 -2.04 18.47
C ILE A 158 0.38 -2.33 19.10
N VAL A 159 1.46 -2.07 18.35
CA VAL A 159 2.84 -2.36 18.73
C VAL A 159 3.59 -1.03 18.82
N ASP A 160 4.19 -0.75 19.97
CA ASP A 160 5.13 0.37 20.15
C ASP A 160 6.42 0.04 19.39
N VAL A 161 6.73 0.89 18.41
CA VAL A 161 7.91 0.82 17.55
C VAL A 161 8.82 2.05 17.72
N SER A 162 8.64 2.83 18.80
CA SER A 162 9.54 3.95 19.16
C SER A 162 11.01 3.52 19.26
N ASN A 163 11.22 2.26 19.67
CA ASN A 163 12.50 1.56 19.53
C ASN A 163 12.40 0.45 18.48
N LEU A 164 12.79 0.76 17.24
CA LEU A 164 12.80 -0.17 16.11
C LEU A 164 13.65 -1.44 16.31
N LYS A 165 14.50 -1.51 17.34
CA LYS A 165 15.29 -2.70 17.67
C LYS A 165 14.66 -3.60 18.73
N ASP A 166 13.62 -3.11 19.40
CA ASP A 166 12.92 -3.80 20.49
C ASP A 166 11.43 -3.40 20.50
N PRO A 167 10.69 -3.71 19.42
CA PRO A 167 9.26 -3.42 19.31
C PRO A 167 8.46 -4.22 20.34
N LYS A 168 7.40 -3.61 20.90
CA LYS A 168 6.64 -4.21 22.01
C LYS A 168 5.15 -4.09 21.81
N LEU A 169 4.42 -5.17 22.13
CA LEU A 169 2.96 -5.11 22.19
C LEU A 169 2.54 -4.01 23.19
N PHE A 170 1.80 -3.03 22.69
CA PHE A 170 1.20 -1.98 23.49
C PHE A 170 -0.20 -2.38 23.95
N LYS A 171 -1.05 -2.82 23.02
CA LYS A 171 -2.45 -3.17 23.29
C LYS A 171 -3.00 -4.13 22.23
N THR A 172 -3.97 -4.94 22.63
CA THR A 172 -4.75 -5.79 21.72
C THR A 172 -6.24 -5.42 21.82
N TYR A 173 -6.91 -5.38 20.69
CA TYR A 173 -8.36 -5.16 20.57
C TYR A 173 -9.02 -6.30 19.79
N ASP A 174 -10.16 -6.80 20.27
CA ASP A 174 -10.91 -7.85 19.59
C ASP A 174 -11.52 -7.34 18.27
N MET A 175 -11.33 -8.11 17.21
CA MET A 175 -11.90 -7.86 15.88
C MET A 175 -12.85 -8.99 15.48
N ILE A 176 -13.66 -8.79 14.44
CA ILE A 176 -14.60 -9.83 13.99
C ILE A 176 -13.92 -10.74 12.97
N ASN A 177 -13.38 -10.16 11.91
CA ASN A 177 -12.64 -10.83 10.85
C ASN A 177 -11.82 -9.79 10.06
N PRO A 178 -10.70 -9.26 10.59
CA PRO A 178 -10.02 -8.14 9.95
C PRO A 178 -9.23 -8.59 8.71
N HIS A 179 -9.27 -7.83 7.62
CA HIS A 179 -8.58 -8.11 6.34
C HIS A 179 -7.52 -7.07 6.00
N GLY A 180 -7.92 -5.80 5.95
CA GLY A 180 -7.05 -4.68 5.61
C GLY A 180 -7.36 -3.50 6.50
N LEU A 181 -6.39 -2.61 6.67
CA LEU A 181 -6.49 -1.46 7.56
C LEU A 181 -5.88 -0.22 6.93
N GLY A 182 -6.25 0.95 7.44
CA GLY A 182 -5.68 2.20 6.96
C GLY A 182 -5.79 3.26 8.04
N ILE A 183 -4.78 4.13 8.14
CA ILE A 183 -4.70 5.14 9.19
C ILE A 183 -4.42 6.49 8.55
N ASP A 184 -5.14 7.51 9.01
CA ASP A 184 -4.84 8.91 8.72
C ASP A 184 -5.15 9.75 9.95
N GLY A 185 -4.11 10.25 10.62
CA GLY A 185 -4.23 11.00 11.86
C GLY A 185 -4.91 10.15 12.94
N ASN A 186 -6.06 10.62 13.45
CA ASN A 186 -6.81 9.91 14.49
C ASN A 186 -7.88 8.96 13.95
N CYS A 187 -7.98 8.79 12.62
CA CYS A 187 -8.83 7.76 12.02
C CYS A 187 -8.07 6.45 11.84
N LEU A 188 -8.65 5.36 12.33
CA LEU A 188 -8.30 4.00 11.92
C LEU A 188 -9.49 3.36 11.20
N PHE A 189 -9.29 2.93 9.97
CA PHE A 189 -10.24 2.15 9.20
C PHE A 189 -9.83 0.68 9.22
N ILE A 190 -10.78 -0.22 9.46
CA ILE A 190 -10.55 -1.67 9.44
C ILE A 190 -11.62 -2.31 8.57
N SER A 191 -11.18 -3.02 7.53
CA SER A 191 -12.00 -3.89 6.71
C SER A 191 -12.24 -5.19 7.46
N GLU A 192 -13.48 -5.49 7.82
CA GLU A 192 -13.87 -6.71 8.54
C GLU A 192 -14.42 -7.79 7.59
N GLY A 193 -14.01 -7.75 6.32
CA GLY A 193 -14.49 -8.67 5.28
C GLY A 193 -16.00 -8.55 5.08
N ASP A 194 -16.70 -9.67 5.16
CA ASP A 194 -18.16 -9.74 5.05
C ASP A 194 -18.90 -9.06 6.22
N TYR A 195 -18.20 -8.70 7.30
CA TYR A 195 -18.75 -7.93 8.41
C TYR A 195 -18.64 -6.42 8.21
N GLY A 196 -18.19 -5.97 7.04
CA GLY A 196 -18.25 -4.57 6.65
C GLY A 196 -17.01 -3.75 7.01
N LEU A 197 -17.16 -2.43 6.97
CA LEU A 197 -16.09 -1.47 7.28
C LEU A 197 -16.30 -0.85 8.66
N LYS A 198 -15.27 -0.81 9.50
CA LYS A 198 -15.26 -0.07 10.76
C LYS A 198 -14.35 1.15 10.68
N MET A 199 -14.78 2.22 11.34
CA MET A 199 -14.00 3.43 11.59
C MET A 199 -13.85 3.61 13.09
N PHE A 200 -12.62 3.83 13.54
CA PHE A 200 -12.27 4.07 14.92
C PHE A 200 -11.61 5.45 15.09
N ASP A 201 -11.91 6.11 16.20
CA ASP A 201 -11.09 7.19 16.74
C ASP A 201 -9.98 6.59 17.61
N ILE A 202 -8.74 6.89 17.24
CA ILE A 202 -7.52 6.40 17.89
C ILE A 202 -6.76 7.50 18.66
N THR A 203 -7.41 8.62 19.00
CA THR A 203 -6.83 9.69 19.83
C THR A 203 -6.29 9.16 21.17
N ASN A 204 -6.90 8.11 21.71
CA ASN A 204 -6.40 7.38 22.87
C ASN A 204 -6.20 5.89 22.55
N LEU A 205 -4.94 5.50 22.32
CA LEU A 205 -4.59 4.11 21.97
C LEU A 205 -4.84 3.10 23.10
N GLU A 206 -5.07 3.54 24.35
CA GLU A 206 -5.46 2.66 25.47
C GLU A 206 -6.93 2.25 25.41
N ASP A 207 -7.75 3.02 24.67
CA ASP A 207 -9.19 2.85 24.56
C ASP A 207 -9.70 3.45 23.25
N ILE A 208 -9.40 2.78 22.13
CA ILE A 208 -9.88 3.18 20.79
C ILE A 208 -11.42 3.12 20.76
N LYS A 209 -12.05 4.06 20.05
CA LYS A 209 -13.52 4.17 20.00
C LYS A 209 -14.05 3.85 18.62
N LEU A 210 -14.92 2.84 18.52
CA LEU A 210 -15.68 2.60 17.30
C LEU A 210 -16.65 3.77 17.08
N THR A 211 -16.47 4.53 16.00
CA THR A 211 -17.28 5.70 15.67
C THR A 211 -18.32 5.40 14.60
N LYS A 212 -17.98 4.52 13.64
CA LYS A 212 -18.89 4.02 12.61
C LYS A 212 -18.65 2.56 12.28
N HIS A 213 -19.71 1.86 11.94
CA HIS A 213 -19.68 0.50 11.39
C HIS A 213 -20.66 0.43 10.22
N PHE A 214 -20.13 0.19 9.03
CA PHE A 214 -20.87 0.03 7.78
C PHE A 214 -20.96 -1.47 7.46
N GLU A 215 -21.94 -2.15 8.04
CA GLU A 215 -22.13 -3.60 7.92
C GLU A 215 -22.29 -4.05 6.45
N ASP A 216 -22.92 -3.22 5.61
CA ASP A 216 -23.18 -3.54 4.20
C ASP A 216 -22.00 -3.22 3.26
N LEU A 217 -20.86 -2.74 3.79
CA LEU A 217 -19.68 -2.36 3.00
C LEU A 217 -18.56 -3.40 3.13
N SER A 218 -18.75 -4.55 2.50
CA SER A 218 -17.72 -5.61 2.47
C SER A 218 -16.45 -5.10 1.77
N SER A 219 -15.30 -5.29 2.41
CA SER A 219 -14.02 -4.76 1.94
C SER A 219 -12.87 -5.69 2.25
N LEU A 220 -11.88 -5.68 1.35
CA LEU A 220 -10.63 -6.43 1.43
C LEU A 220 -9.50 -5.55 1.95
N ASP A 221 -9.42 -4.30 1.47
CA ASP A 221 -8.41 -3.33 1.89
C ASP A 221 -8.98 -1.91 1.86
N VAL A 222 -8.38 -1.02 2.63
CA VAL A 222 -8.76 0.38 2.75
C VAL A 222 -7.54 1.29 2.76
N ILE A 223 -7.62 2.40 2.04
CA ILE A 223 -6.52 3.32 1.85
C ILE A 223 -7.03 4.75 2.06
N PRO A 224 -6.89 5.31 3.27
CA PRO A 224 -7.16 6.72 3.51
C PRO A 224 -6.01 7.58 2.96
N TYR A 225 -6.34 8.60 2.19
CA TYR A 225 -5.35 9.55 1.67
C TYR A 225 -5.99 10.90 1.37
N GLN A 226 -5.48 11.96 2.02
CA GLN A 226 -5.91 13.34 1.78
C GLN A 226 -7.43 13.55 1.87
N GLY A 227 -8.08 12.93 2.88
CA GLY A 227 -9.53 13.03 3.08
C GLY A 227 -10.36 12.18 2.11
N ILE A 228 -9.72 11.36 1.27
CA ILE A 228 -10.37 10.37 0.40
C ILE A 228 -10.07 8.97 0.90
N LEU A 229 -11.10 8.24 1.30
CA LEU A 229 -11.02 6.84 1.68
C LEU A 229 -11.32 6.01 0.44
N MET A 230 -10.33 5.24 0.01
CA MET A 230 -10.46 4.24 -1.03
C MET A 230 -10.76 2.89 -0.38
N VAL A 231 -11.90 2.29 -0.71
CA VAL A 231 -12.36 1.01 -0.17
C VAL A 231 -12.38 -0.01 -1.30
N ILE A 232 -11.58 -1.06 -1.17
CA ILE A 232 -11.44 -2.11 -2.17
C ILE A 232 -12.37 -3.25 -1.78
N GLY A 233 -13.49 -3.38 -2.48
CA GLY A 233 -14.49 -4.43 -2.31
C GLY A 233 -14.37 -5.53 -3.37
N GLY A 234 -15.16 -6.60 -3.20
CA GLY A 234 -15.27 -7.67 -4.19
C GLY A 234 -16.05 -7.27 -5.45
N ASP A 235 -16.85 -6.22 -5.37
CA ASP A 235 -17.72 -5.64 -6.40
C ASP A 235 -17.14 -4.36 -7.03
N GLY A 236 -16.13 -3.75 -6.43
CA GLY A 236 -15.55 -2.54 -6.98
C GLY A 236 -14.54 -1.83 -6.09
N PHE A 237 -14.09 -0.71 -6.62
CA PHE A 237 -13.29 0.28 -5.92
C PHE A 237 -14.19 1.46 -5.57
N HIS A 238 -14.52 1.60 -4.29
CA HIS A 238 -15.41 2.63 -3.78
C HIS A 238 -14.61 3.78 -3.17
N GLN A 239 -15.07 5.00 -3.37
CA GLN A 239 -14.43 6.20 -2.90
C GLN A 239 -15.39 6.97 -2.01
N TYR A 240 -14.90 7.38 -0.85
CA TYR A 240 -15.61 8.18 0.12
C TYR A 240 -14.75 9.39 0.50
N SER A 241 -15.37 10.52 0.80
CA SER A 241 -14.70 11.55 1.59
C SER A 241 -14.82 11.18 3.07
N TYR A 242 -13.80 11.45 3.88
CA TYR A 242 -13.88 11.28 5.33
C TYR A 242 -13.39 12.51 6.08
N ASP A 243 -13.89 12.65 7.31
CA ASP A 243 -13.46 13.65 8.28
C ASP A 243 -13.16 12.94 9.62
N CYS A 244 -11.90 13.01 10.04
CA CYS A 244 -11.46 12.38 11.28
C CYS A 244 -11.91 13.10 12.54
N GLU A 245 -12.07 14.42 12.48
CA GLU A 245 -12.48 15.21 13.65
C GLU A 245 -13.97 14.98 13.92
N ASN A 246 -14.78 14.94 12.87
CA ASN A 246 -16.23 14.78 12.98
C ASN A 246 -16.70 13.33 12.87
N THR A 247 -15.81 12.39 12.56
CA THR A 247 -16.10 10.95 12.40
C THR A 247 -17.14 10.66 11.31
N GLU A 248 -17.06 11.43 10.22
CA GLU A 248 -18.00 11.35 9.11
C GLU A 248 -17.36 10.71 7.90
N ILE A 249 -18.14 9.93 7.14
CA ILE A 249 -17.79 9.52 5.78
C ILE A 249 -18.96 9.82 4.86
N SER A 250 -18.67 10.18 3.61
CA SER A 250 -19.67 10.44 2.58
C SER A 250 -19.24 9.82 1.27
N TYR A 251 -20.17 9.13 0.60
CA TYR A 251 -19.90 8.48 -0.68
C TYR A 251 -19.57 9.49 -1.78
N ILE A 252 -18.59 9.17 -2.62
CA ILE A 252 -18.20 9.95 -3.79
C ILE A 252 -18.54 9.18 -5.07
N SER A 253 -17.92 8.02 -5.25
CA SER A 253 -17.97 7.25 -6.51
C SER A 253 -17.60 5.79 -6.32
N THR A 254 -17.94 4.96 -7.31
CA THR A 254 -17.52 3.57 -7.41
C THR A 254 -17.01 3.31 -8.81
N ILE A 255 -15.88 2.63 -8.92
CA ILE A 255 -15.41 2.01 -10.14
C ILE A 255 -15.72 0.51 -10.01
N PRO A 256 -16.77 0.01 -10.67
CA PRO A 256 -17.20 -1.38 -10.49
C PRO A 256 -16.17 -2.36 -11.08
N ILE A 257 -16.03 -3.51 -10.44
CA ILE A 257 -15.32 -4.67 -10.99
C ILE A 257 -16.38 -5.61 -11.57
N GLU A 258 -16.52 -5.59 -12.90
CA GLU A 258 -17.37 -6.53 -13.60
C GLU A 258 -16.66 -7.89 -13.68
N ARG A 259 -17.21 -8.91 -12.99
CA ARG A 259 -16.78 -10.29 -13.21
C ARG A 259 -17.34 -10.76 -14.55
N LEU A 260 -16.44 -11.04 -15.50
CA LEU A 260 -16.75 -11.66 -16.80
C LEU A 260 -17.29 -13.09 -16.65
#